data_AF-A0A7S2TKG3-F1
#
_entry.id   AF-A0A7S2TKG3-F1
#
_cell.length_a   1.000
_cell.length_b   1.000
_cell.length_c   1.000
_cell.angle_alpha   90.00
_cell.angle_beta   90.00
_cell.angle_gamma   90.00
#
_symmetry.space_group_name_H-M   'P 1'
#
loop_
_entity.id
_entity.type
_entity.pdbx_description
1 polymer ?
#
loop_
_entity_poly.entity_id
_entity_poly.type
_entity_poly.pdbx_seq_one_letter_code
_entity_poly.pdbx_strand_id
1 'polypeptide(L)'
;IIRKGGHASAFKNRNDQDKYDTDGTEMYHVKSQGKGHTRTIQCEEDASALNSGDCFVLLTPGEMMVWQGVGSSKQERDSAAAVADVLKGSRKVTTFEEGSEPESFWTAISGKKEYAKTKFLEDESREPRLFHLSGNTGALYAEEV
;
A
#
# COMPACT_ATOMS: atom_id res chain seq x y z
N ILE A 1 -2.48 9.97 1.34
CA ILE A 1 -3.27 8.72 1.32
C ILE A 1 -4.10 8.73 0.05
N ILE A 2 -4.02 7.69 -0.77
CA ILE A 2 -4.83 7.51 -1.99
C ILE A 2 -5.86 6.43 -1.70
N ARG A 3 -7.16 6.76 -1.75
CA ARG A 3 -8.26 5.80 -1.58
C ARG A 3 -8.69 5.21 -2.92
N LYS A 4 -9.36 4.05 -2.88
CA LYS A 4 -9.97 3.48 -4.09
C LYS A 4 -11.23 4.27 -4.50
N GLY A 5 -11.31 4.71 -5.76
CA GLY A 5 -12.47 5.34 -6.43
C GLY A 5 -12.13 6.50 -7.39
N GLY A 6 -13.12 7.15 -8.02
CA GLY A 6 -12.96 8.23 -9.03
C GLY A 6 -14.24 9.06 -9.34
N HIS A 7 -14.38 9.66 -10.53
CA HIS A 7 -15.54 10.55 -10.88
C HIS A 7 -16.91 9.84 -10.74
N ALA A 8 -16.96 8.53 -10.98
CA ALA A 8 -18.15 7.71 -10.76
C ALA A 8 -18.46 7.45 -9.27
N SER A 9 -17.50 7.67 -8.35
CA SER A 9 -17.65 7.47 -6.91
C SER A 9 -17.92 8.74 -6.12
N ALA A 10 -18.10 9.89 -6.79
CA ALA A 10 -18.58 11.15 -6.19
C ALA A 10 -17.91 11.52 -4.84
N PHE A 11 -16.59 11.44 -4.76
CA PHE A 11 -15.87 11.70 -3.50
C PHE A 11 -16.17 13.09 -2.93
N LYS A 12 -16.83 13.10 -1.77
CA LYS A 12 -16.90 14.24 -0.85
C LYS A 12 -15.97 13.98 0.33
N ASN A 13 -15.20 15.01 0.68
CA ASN A 13 -14.20 14.94 1.74
C ASN A 13 -14.80 14.69 3.15
N ARG A 14 -14.00 13.99 3.94
CA ARG A 14 -13.89 13.92 5.42
C ARG A 14 -15.07 13.40 6.26
N ASN A 15 -16.31 13.37 5.77
CA ASN A 15 -17.47 12.99 6.60
C ASN A 15 -18.47 12.00 5.97
N ASP A 16 -18.26 11.52 4.74
CA ASP A 16 -19.14 10.51 4.14
C ASP A 16 -18.46 9.13 4.18
N GLN A 17 -19.15 8.12 4.68
CA GLN A 17 -18.67 6.74 4.70
C GLN A 17 -18.62 6.19 3.27
N ASP A 18 -17.43 5.77 2.85
CA ASP A 18 -17.21 5.22 1.51
C ASP A 18 -17.99 3.90 1.39
N LYS A 19 -18.91 3.81 0.42
CA LYS A 19 -19.89 2.72 0.21
C LYS A 19 -19.30 1.32 -0.04
N TYR A 20 -17.98 1.17 -0.07
CA TYR A 20 -17.27 -0.10 -0.23
C TYR A 20 -16.77 -0.67 1.12
N ASP A 21 -16.71 0.17 2.15
CA ASP A 21 -16.41 -0.23 3.51
C ASP A 21 -17.74 -0.61 4.19
N THR A 22 -18.07 -1.91 4.17
CA THR A 22 -19.36 -2.39 4.70
C THR A 22 -19.23 -2.85 6.15
N ASP A 23 -18.01 -3.14 6.59
CA ASP A 23 -17.67 -3.73 7.88
C ASP A 23 -16.79 -2.83 8.76
N GLY A 24 -16.34 -1.67 8.26
CA GLY A 24 -15.47 -0.71 8.93
C GLY A 24 -13.99 -1.06 8.87
N THR A 25 -13.60 -1.94 7.95
CA THR A 25 -12.24 -2.43 7.76
C THR A 25 -11.63 -1.76 6.52
N GLU A 26 -10.38 -1.28 6.63
CA GLU A 26 -9.63 -0.75 5.49
C GLU A 26 -8.14 -1.07 5.64
N MET A 27 -7.49 -1.54 4.57
CA MET A 27 -6.03 -1.74 4.56
C MET A 27 -5.31 -0.72 3.66
N TYR A 28 -4.18 -0.21 4.15
CA TYR A 28 -3.35 0.77 3.45
C TYR A 28 -1.91 0.28 3.34
N HIS A 29 -1.38 0.28 2.12
CA HIS A 29 0.01 -0.03 1.79
C HIS A 29 0.86 1.24 1.82
N VAL A 30 1.92 1.24 2.63
CA VAL A 30 2.88 2.34 2.79
C VAL A 30 4.23 1.92 2.23
N LYS A 31 4.63 2.52 1.11
CA LYS A 31 5.88 2.21 0.42
C LYS A 31 6.68 3.45 0.07
N SER A 32 8.00 3.33 -0.01
CA SER A 32 8.88 4.38 -0.54
C SER A 32 8.77 4.47 -2.07
N GLN A 33 8.88 5.69 -2.63
CA GLN A 33 8.91 5.96 -4.06
C GLN A 33 10.27 6.50 -4.54
N GLY A 34 11.34 6.15 -3.82
CA GLY A 34 12.67 6.70 -4.11
C GLY A 34 12.75 8.20 -3.80
N LYS A 35 13.97 8.74 -3.77
CA LYS A 35 14.24 10.17 -3.52
C LYS A 35 13.62 10.73 -2.22
N GLY A 36 13.41 9.88 -1.21
CA GLY A 36 12.95 10.31 0.11
C GLY A 36 11.46 10.65 0.18
N HIS A 37 10.61 10.08 -0.68
CA HIS A 37 9.16 10.22 -0.58
C HIS A 37 8.47 8.88 -0.30
N THR A 38 7.38 8.91 0.46
CA THR A 38 6.52 7.75 0.71
C THR A 38 5.15 7.96 0.11
N ARG A 39 4.55 6.85 -0.33
CA ARG A 39 3.21 6.81 -0.90
C ARG A 39 2.37 5.81 -0.11
N THR A 40 1.18 6.25 0.26
CA THR A 40 0.19 5.44 0.96
C THR A 40 -1.02 5.24 0.08
N ILE A 41 -1.37 3.97 -0.22
CA ILE A 41 -2.45 3.59 -1.12
C ILE A 41 -3.33 2.56 -0.43
N GLN A 42 -4.65 2.70 -0.51
CA GLN A 42 -5.60 1.68 -0.05
C GLN A 42 -5.48 0.42 -0.93
N CYS A 43 -5.39 -0.75 -0.30
CA CYS A 43 -5.27 -2.05 -0.94
C CYS A 43 -6.34 -3.03 -0.42
N GLU A 44 -6.37 -4.23 -0.99
CA GLU A 44 -7.30 -5.30 -0.56
C GLU A 44 -6.97 -5.78 0.85
N GLU A 45 -7.99 -6.07 1.66
CA GLU A 45 -7.86 -6.69 2.99
C GLU A 45 -7.58 -8.19 2.91
N ASP A 46 -6.46 -8.52 2.27
CA ASP A 46 -6.03 -9.88 2.02
C ASP A 46 -4.56 -10.02 2.39
N ALA A 47 -4.23 -11.06 3.17
CA ALA A 47 -2.85 -11.34 3.54
C ALA A 47 -1.90 -11.49 2.34
N SER A 48 -2.39 -11.89 1.16
CA SER A 48 -1.56 -11.97 -0.07
C SER A 48 -1.09 -10.61 -0.59
N ALA A 49 -1.72 -9.50 -0.17
CA ALA A 49 -1.29 -8.16 -0.53
C ALA A 49 -0.07 -7.68 0.29
N LEU A 50 0.28 -8.37 1.38
CA LEU A 50 1.44 -8.05 2.20
C LEU A 50 2.74 -8.21 1.40
N ASN A 51 3.76 -7.46 1.81
CA ASN A 51 5.12 -7.75 1.41
C ASN A 51 6.09 -7.34 2.52
N SER A 52 7.08 -8.18 2.79
CA SER A 52 8.09 -7.95 3.84
C SER A 52 8.95 -6.72 3.61
N GLY A 53 8.90 -6.12 2.43
CA GLY A 53 9.60 -4.91 2.10
C GLY A 53 8.98 -3.63 2.61
N ASP A 54 7.67 -3.60 2.86
CA ASP A 54 6.94 -2.37 3.08
C ASP A 54 6.23 -2.36 4.45
N CYS A 55 5.50 -1.29 4.74
CA CYS A 55 4.64 -1.21 5.92
C CYS A 55 3.18 -1.20 5.51
N PHE A 56 2.32 -1.74 6.36
CA PHE A 56 0.87 -1.78 6.14
C PHE A 56 0.14 -1.24 7.36
N VAL A 57 -0.93 -0.49 7.13
CA VAL A 57 -1.82 0.03 8.17
C VAL A 57 -3.20 -0.56 7.94
N LEU A 58 -3.65 -1.37 8.89
CA LEU A 58 -4.97 -1.97 8.91
C LEU A 58 -5.85 -1.20 9.89
N LEU A 59 -6.91 -0.61 9.39
CA LEU A 59 -7.99 -0.02 10.16
C LEU A 59 -9.07 -1.08 10.33
N THR A 60 -9.52 -1.28 11.56
CA THR A 60 -10.72 -2.08 11.86
C THR A 60 -11.70 -1.20 12.66
N PRO A 61 -12.95 -1.62 12.88
CA PRO A 61 -13.88 -0.88 13.74
C PRO A 61 -13.34 -0.64 15.15
N GLY A 62 -12.62 -1.60 15.72
CA GLY A 62 -12.17 -1.60 17.12
C GLY A 62 -10.76 -1.05 17.35
N GLU A 63 -9.82 -1.35 16.46
CA GLU A 63 -8.42 -0.93 16.61
C GLU A 63 -7.74 -0.62 15.27
N MET A 64 -6.58 0.00 15.36
CA MET A 64 -5.70 0.23 14.23
C MET A 64 -4.40 -0.54 14.43
N MET A 65 -3.98 -1.27 13.41
CA MET A 65 -2.83 -2.15 13.46
C MET A 65 -1.80 -1.69 12.42
N VAL A 66 -0.56 -1.49 12.84
CA VAL A 66 0.55 -1.12 11.97
C VAL A 66 1.50 -2.31 11.90
N TRP A 67 1.53 -2.94 10.72
CA TRP A 67 2.44 -4.04 10.43
C TRP A 67 3.70 -3.49 9.75
N GLN A 68 4.86 -3.85 10.30
CA GLN A 68 6.17 -3.45 9.80
C GLN A 68 6.88 -4.66 9.20
N GLY A 69 6.99 -4.70 7.86
CA GLY A 69 7.75 -5.74 7.17
C GLY A 69 9.22 -5.71 7.61
N VAL A 70 9.87 -6.86 7.69
CA VAL A 70 11.25 -6.97 8.17
C VAL A 70 12.24 -6.17 7.30
N GLY A 71 11.96 -6.05 6.01
CA GLY A 71 12.72 -5.27 5.02
C GLY A 71 12.30 -3.81 4.87
N SER A 72 11.32 -3.35 5.66
CA SER A 72 10.87 -1.95 5.63
C SER A 72 11.94 -0.98 6.14
N SER A 73 12.06 0.14 5.44
CA SER A 73 12.95 1.23 5.80
C SER A 73 12.40 2.04 6.96
N LYS A 74 13.28 2.74 7.70
CA LYS A 74 12.87 3.67 8.75
C LYS A 74 11.85 4.69 8.24
N GLN A 75 12.04 5.19 7.03
CA GLN A 75 11.13 6.16 6.42
C GLN A 75 9.72 5.60 6.20
N GLU A 76 9.62 4.34 5.76
CA GLU A 76 8.33 3.64 5.59
C GLU A 76 7.64 3.45 6.94
N ARG A 77 8.39 3.04 7.98
CA ARG A 77 7.88 2.88 9.35
C ARG A 77 7.38 4.20 9.95
N ASP A 78 8.17 5.27 9.83
CA ASP A 78 7.80 6.61 10.30
C ASP A 78 6.56 7.13 9.57
N SER A 79 6.48 6.87 8.26
CA SER A 79 5.31 7.25 7.45
C SER A 79 4.07 6.44 7.81
N ALA A 80 4.21 5.15 8.10
CA ALA A 80 3.10 4.30 8.52
C ALA A 80 2.56 4.73 9.89
N ALA A 81 3.44 5.10 10.83
CA ALA A 81 3.04 5.68 12.11
C ALA A 81 2.29 7.01 11.93
N ALA A 82 2.78 7.89 11.03
CA ALA A 82 2.09 9.15 10.72
C ALA A 82 0.71 8.93 10.08
N VAL A 83 0.59 7.97 9.16
CA VAL A 83 -0.70 7.58 8.57
C VAL A 83 -1.66 7.08 9.65
N ALA A 84 -1.17 6.23 10.56
CA ALA A 84 -1.98 5.74 11.66
C ALA A 84 -2.45 6.88 12.58
N ASP A 85 -1.57 7.83 12.89
CA ASP A 85 -1.94 8.99 13.73
C ASP A 85 -3.03 9.87 13.11
N VAL A 86 -2.99 10.03 11.78
CA VAL A 86 -4.02 10.78 11.04
C VAL A 86 -5.36 10.05 10.99
N LEU A 87 -5.35 8.72 10.88
CA LEU A 87 -6.54 7.90 10.65
C LEU A 87 -7.15 7.30 11.94
N LYS A 88 -6.41 7.22 13.05
CA LYS A 88 -6.84 6.52 14.27
C LYS A 88 -8.18 7.00 14.83
N GLY A 89 -8.48 8.30 14.72
CA GLY A 89 -9.62 8.90 15.43
C GLY A 89 -9.50 8.65 16.94
N SER A 90 -10.45 7.89 17.51
CA SER A 90 -10.44 7.46 18.92
C SER A 90 -9.91 6.04 19.15
N ARG A 91 -9.45 5.35 18.09
CA ARG A 91 -9.00 3.95 18.16
C ARG A 91 -7.59 3.84 18.73
N LYS A 92 -7.32 2.73 19.40
CA LYS A 92 -5.97 2.38 19.84
C LYS A 92 -5.13 1.94 18.64
N VAL A 93 -3.87 2.38 18.61
CA VAL A 93 -2.89 1.97 17.61
C VAL A 93 -1.98 0.90 18.23
N THR A 94 -1.90 -0.25 17.57
CA THR A 94 -1.00 -1.37 17.92
C THR A 94 0.02 -1.51 16.79
N THR A 95 1.31 -1.52 17.10
CA THR A 95 2.39 -1.67 16.10
C THR A 95 3.16 -2.94 16.39
N PHE A 96 3.46 -3.72 15.35
CA PHE A 96 4.22 -4.97 15.44
C PHE A 96 5.05 -5.21 14.19
N GLU A 97 6.15 -5.93 14.38
CA GLU A 97 7.02 -6.37 13.30
C GLU A 97 6.53 -7.70 12.71
N GLU A 98 6.89 -7.95 11.46
CA GLU A 98 6.67 -9.22 10.78
C GLU A 98 7.18 -10.41 11.62
N GLY A 99 6.34 -11.43 11.78
CA GLY A 99 6.57 -12.59 12.64
C GLY A 99 6.04 -12.45 14.07
N SER A 100 5.59 -11.26 14.48
CA SER A 100 4.96 -11.01 15.79
C SER A 100 3.48 -10.64 15.66
N GLU A 101 2.83 -11.08 14.58
CA GLU A 101 1.44 -10.70 14.29
C GLU A 101 0.45 -11.39 15.23
N PRO A 102 -0.47 -10.64 15.87
CA PRO A 102 -1.56 -11.22 16.65
C PRO A 102 -2.58 -11.93 15.75
N GLU A 103 -3.33 -12.87 16.31
CA GLU A 103 -4.36 -13.62 15.57
C GLU A 103 -5.49 -12.72 15.05
N SER A 104 -5.80 -11.62 15.77
CA SER A 104 -6.79 -10.62 15.34
C SER A 104 -6.42 -9.96 14.01
N PHE A 105 -5.12 -9.75 13.77
CA PHE A 105 -4.63 -9.20 12.50
C PHE A 105 -4.97 -10.14 11.34
N TRP A 106 -4.61 -11.42 11.46
CA TRP A 106 -4.89 -12.41 10.41
C TRP A 106 -6.38 -12.59 10.16
N THR A 107 -7.18 -12.54 11.23
CA THR A 107 -8.64 -12.67 11.13
C THR A 107 -9.24 -11.51 10.32
N ALA A 108 -8.70 -10.30 10.50
CA ALA A 108 -9.17 -9.10 9.82
C ALA A 108 -8.74 -9.01 8.34
N ILE A 109 -7.75 -9.78 7.87
CA ILE A 109 -7.26 -9.76 6.48
C ILE A 109 -7.48 -11.08 5.72
N SER A 110 -8.63 -11.71 5.95
CA SER A 110 -9.03 -12.95 5.27
C SER A 110 -8.13 -14.17 5.55
N GLY A 111 -7.50 -14.20 6.73
CA GLY A 111 -6.67 -15.30 7.20
C GLY A 111 -5.20 -15.22 6.74
N LYS A 112 -4.35 -16.04 7.36
CA LYS A 112 -2.92 -16.11 7.01
C LYS A 112 -2.73 -16.78 5.65
N LYS A 113 -2.11 -16.07 4.72
CA LYS A 113 -1.75 -16.55 3.38
C LYS A 113 -0.27 -16.32 3.11
N GLU A 114 0.24 -16.94 2.06
CA GLU A 114 1.58 -16.64 1.57
C GLU A 114 1.62 -15.24 0.96
N TYR A 115 2.72 -14.53 1.21
CA TYR A 115 2.96 -13.18 0.73
C TYR A 115 4.45 -13.01 0.38
N ALA A 116 4.75 -11.95 -0.36
CA ALA A 116 6.09 -11.73 -0.88
C ALA A 116 7.08 -11.38 0.24
N LYS A 117 8.13 -12.19 0.41
CA LYS A 117 9.14 -11.98 1.47
C LYS A 117 10.31 -11.08 1.07
N THR A 118 10.34 -10.67 -0.19
CA THR A 118 11.39 -9.82 -0.73
C THR A 118 10.80 -8.46 -1.10
N LYS A 119 11.61 -7.39 -0.97
CA LYS A 119 11.28 -6.13 -1.64
C LYS A 119 11.21 -6.44 -3.13
N PHE A 120 10.04 -6.29 -3.75
CA PHE A 120 9.92 -6.16 -5.21
C PHE A 120 10.56 -4.83 -5.64
N LEU A 121 11.87 -4.79 -5.54
CA LEU A 121 12.77 -3.79 -6.08
C LEU A 121 14.06 -4.54 -6.40
N GLU A 122 13.97 -5.48 -7.35
CA GLU A 122 15.04 -5.47 -8.34
C GLU A 122 14.87 -4.12 -9.03
N ASP A 123 15.62 -3.13 -8.51
CA ASP A 123 16.11 -2.05 -9.36
C ASP A 123 16.91 -2.77 -10.45
N GLU A 124 16.20 -3.30 -11.45
CA GLU A 124 16.78 -3.46 -12.76
C GLU A 124 17.04 -2.03 -13.21
N SER A 125 18.14 -1.46 -12.73
CA SER A 125 18.87 -0.37 -13.35
C SER A 125 19.23 -0.87 -14.75
N ARG A 126 18.23 -0.90 -15.63
CA ARG A 126 18.42 -1.12 -17.04
C ARG A 126 19.05 0.15 -17.54
N GLU A 127 20.16 0.03 -18.24
CA GLU A 127 20.75 1.18 -18.89
C GLU A 127 19.67 1.87 -19.74
N PRO A 128 19.58 3.21 -19.71
CA PRO A 128 18.57 3.93 -20.48
C PRO A 128 18.75 3.58 -21.97
N ARG A 129 17.67 3.14 -22.61
CA ARG A 129 17.64 2.77 -24.03
C ARG A 129 16.94 3.85 -24.83
N LEU A 130 17.54 4.27 -25.93
CA LEU A 130 16.94 5.23 -26.87
C LEU A 130 16.13 4.46 -27.91
N PHE A 131 14.91 4.91 -28.17
CA PHE A 131 14.08 4.34 -29.23
C PHE A 131 13.64 5.44 -30.20
N HIS A 132 13.74 5.17 -31.49
CA HIS A 132 13.13 5.96 -32.54
C HIS A 132 11.73 5.39 -32.85
N LEU A 133 10.72 6.26 -32.78
CA LEU A 133 9.34 5.92 -33.08
C LEU A 133 8.94 6.46 -34.46
N SER A 134 8.44 5.60 -35.35
CA SER A 134 7.86 6.02 -36.64
C SER A 134 6.40 5.55 -36.77
N GLY A 135 5.53 6.43 -37.27
CA GLY A 135 4.08 6.22 -37.28
C GLY A 135 3.39 6.59 -38.60
N ASN A 136 4.13 6.75 -39.69
CA ASN A 136 3.59 7.33 -40.93
C ASN A 136 2.63 6.40 -41.71
N THR A 137 2.48 5.15 -41.28
CA THR A 137 1.58 4.15 -41.92
C THR A 137 0.37 3.79 -41.04
N GLY A 138 0.16 4.48 -39.92
CA GLY A 138 -0.89 4.17 -38.95
C GLY A 138 -0.56 3.05 -37.97
N ALA A 139 0.56 2.33 -38.17
CA ALA A 139 1.16 1.44 -37.18
C ALA A 139 2.38 2.13 -36.53
N LEU A 140 2.50 2.00 -35.21
CA LEU A 140 3.65 2.50 -34.46
C LEU A 140 4.79 1.47 -34.54
N TYR A 141 5.92 1.86 -35.13
CA TYR A 141 7.16 1.10 -35.11
C TYR A 141 8.13 1.74 -34.13
N ALA A 142 8.76 0.92 -33.30
CA ALA A 142 9.81 1.33 -32.38
C ALA A 142 11.09 0.55 -32.70
N GLU A 143 12.18 1.27 -33.00
CA GLU A 143 13.53 0.71 -33.17
C GLU A 143 14.46 1.28 -32.10
N GLU A 144 15.39 0.47 -31.59
CA GLU A 144 16.42 0.93 -30.64
C GLU A 144 17.58 1.58 -31.41
N VAL A 145 18.08 2.72 -30.91
CA VAL A 145 19.14 3.54 -31.52
C VAL A 145 20.41 3.51 -30.69
#